data_AF-A0A2V3TZE3-F1
#
_entry.id   AF-A0A2V3TZE3-F1
#
_cell.length_a   1.000
_cell.length_b   1.000
_cell.length_c   1.000
_cell.angle_alpha   90.00
_cell.angle_beta   90.00
_cell.angle_gamma   90.00
#
_symmetry.space_group_name_H-M   'P 1'
#
loop_
_entity.id
_entity.type
_entity.pdbx_description
1 polymer ?
#
loop_
_entity_poly.entity_id
_entity_poly.type
_entity_poly.pdbx_seq_one_letter_code
_entity_poly.pdbx_strand_id
1 'polypeptide(L)'
;MAASLNRAAFYAAVRTSLFNGRLTASQVAGMDAIFDAAPALLGTTSLGYALATTFHETARTMQPIEEYGRGKGRSYGPTGFWGRGFVQLTWETNYAKATTRLRQLGLLRAGEDLVKTPKLAMRLDVAAAILFVGMAEGWFTGKKLADYFGGGRYEPVGARRIINGTDKDDLIAGQCGKFVDALRAAGHSVIPGAPQVSSSPSVASSPPLAPNSPTKLPPQPAPTGGLLRSGVQATGGAVRSGLAGLYDLIHTAFRKA
;
A
#
# COMPACT_ATOMS: atom_id res chain seq x y z
N MET A 1 5.59 16.50 -1.28
CA MET A 1 5.53 15.03 -1.08
C MET A 1 6.95 14.52 -1.16
N ALA A 2 7.34 13.64 -0.23
CA ALA A 2 8.56 12.83 -0.27
C ALA A 2 8.59 11.99 1.01
N ALA A 3 8.78 10.69 0.89
CA ALA A 3 9.15 9.87 2.03
C ALA A 3 10.54 10.30 2.53
N SER A 4 10.67 10.53 3.83
CA SER A 4 11.96 10.81 4.47
C SER A 4 12.61 9.49 4.87
N LEU A 5 13.74 9.17 4.25
CA LEU A 5 14.53 7.97 4.56
C LEU A 5 15.99 8.12 4.09
N ASN A 6 16.87 7.30 4.67
CA ASN A 6 18.20 7.09 4.12
C ASN A 6 18.13 6.17 2.89
N ARG A 7 18.03 6.76 1.69
CA ARG A 7 17.92 6.01 0.43
C ARG A 7 19.11 5.06 0.18
N ALA A 8 20.32 5.45 0.58
CA ALA A 8 21.50 4.60 0.41
C ALA A 8 21.39 3.31 1.25
N ALA A 9 20.96 3.42 2.51
CA ALA A 9 20.71 2.26 3.37
C ALA A 9 19.57 1.38 2.80
N PHE A 10 18.49 1.99 2.32
CA PHE A 10 17.41 1.26 1.65
C PHE A 10 17.92 0.47 0.44
N TYR A 11 18.67 1.11 -0.47
CA TYR A 11 19.21 0.44 -1.65
C TYR A 11 20.18 -0.68 -1.32
N ALA A 12 21.00 -0.52 -0.28
CA ALA A 12 21.86 -1.61 0.20
C ALA A 12 21.04 -2.83 0.64
N ALA A 13 19.95 -2.61 1.40
CA ALA A 13 19.10 -3.68 1.91
C ALA A 13 18.27 -4.39 0.81
N VAL A 14 17.65 -3.66 -0.11
CA VAL A 14 16.85 -4.29 -1.18
C VAL A 14 17.72 -4.98 -2.22
N ARG A 15 18.94 -4.47 -2.47
CA ARG A 15 19.88 -5.07 -3.43
C ARG A 15 20.12 -6.54 -3.12
N THR A 16 20.35 -6.89 -1.86
CA THR A 16 20.61 -8.27 -1.45
C THR A 16 19.32 -9.09 -1.34
N SER A 17 18.26 -8.54 -0.75
CA SER A 17 17.04 -9.30 -0.41
C SER A 17 16.05 -9.51 -1.57
N LEU A 18 16.03 -8.60 -2.54
CA LEU A 18 15.01 -8.53 -3.60
C LEU A 18 15.60 -8.48 -5.01
N PHE A 19 16.81 -7.94 -5.20
CA PHE A 19 17.38 -7.69 -6.52
C PHE A 19 18.67 -8.50 -6.81
N ASN A 20 18.83 -9.66 -6.14
CA ASN A 20 19.88 -10.64 -6.46
C ASN A 20 21.30 -10.04 -6.46
N GLY A 21 21.57 -9.11 -5.55
CA GLY A 21 22.88 -8.48 -5.36
C GLY A 21 23.17 -7.29 -6.28
N ARG A 22 22.27 -6.89 -7.19
CA ARG A 22 22.52 -5.77 -8.13
C ARG A 22 21.29 -4.87 -8.29
N LEU A 23 21.50 -3.59 -8.54
CA LEU A 23 20.45 -2.64 -8.89
C LEU A 23 20.87 -1.88 -10.14
N THR A 24 19.95 -1.74 -11.10
CA THR A 24 20.16 -0.87 -12.26
C THR A 24 19.82 0.58 -11.92
N ALA A 25 20.37 1.54 -12.68
CA ALA A 25 20.00 2.94 -12.55
C ALA A 25 18.49 3.17 -12.76
N SER A 26 17.87 2.42 -13.68
CA SER A 26 16.42 2.49 -13.90
C SER A 26 15.62 1.98 -12.70
N GLN A 27 16.05 0.90 -12.04
CA GLN A 27 15.38 0.41 -10.83
C GLN A 27 15.44 1.45 -9.71
N VAL A 28 16.61 2.08 -9.54
CA VAL A 28 16.81 3.17 -8.58
C VAL A 28 15.89 4.35 -8.89
N ALA A 29 15.89 4.85 -10.13
CA ALA A 29 15.03 5.96 -10.55
C ALA A 29 13.53 5.67 -10.36
N GLY A 30 13.12 4.43 -10.60
CA GLY A 30 11.76 3.97 -10.35
C GLY A 30 11.36 4.05 -8.88
N MET A 31 12.22 3.55 -8.00
CA MET A 31 12.01 3.62 -6.55
C MET A 31 12.10 5.06 -6.03
N ASP A 32 13.01 5.88 -6.56
CA ASP A 32 13.11 7.31 -6.24
C ASP A 32 11.80 8.03 -6.53
N ALA A 33 11.22 7.82 -7.72
CA ALA A 33 9.93 8.42 -8.07
C ALA A 33 8.79 8.00 -7.14
N ILE A 34 8.80 6.75 -6.67
CA ILE A 34 7.85 6.28 -5.65
C ILE A 34 8.09 6.99 -4.32
N PHE A 35 9.34 7.17 -3.89
CA PHE A 35 9.63 7.92 -2.67
C PHE A 35 9.24 9.39 -2.77
N ASP A 36 9.51 10.04 -3.90
CA ASP A 36 9.18 11.44 -4.13
C ASP A 36 7.66 11.68 -4.17
N ALA A 37 6.89 10.74 -4.70
CA ALA A 37 5.43 10.82 -4.74
C ALA A 37 4.73 10.36 -3.46
N ALA A 38 5.43 9.62 -2.58
CA ALA A 38 4.83 9.06 -1.38
C ALA A 38 4.28 10.18 -0.46
N PRO A 39 3.06 10.01 0.09
CA PRO A 39 2.57 10.90 1.13
C PRO A 39 3.53 10.93 2.31
N ALA A 40 3.85 12.13 2.79
CA ALA A 40 4.83 12.32 3.87
C ALA A 40 4.47 11.56 5.16
N LEU A 41 3.18 11.27 5.35
CA LEU A 41 2.66 10.57 6.52
C LEU A 41 2.23 9.13 6.21
N LEU A 42 2.65 8.58 5.07
CA LEU A 42 2.38 7.21 4.71
C LEU A 42 3.28 6.27 5.52
N GLY A 43 2.66 5.36 6.28
CA GLY A 43 3.40 4.41 7.10
C GLY A 43 4.27 3.43 6.33
N THR A 44 5.31 2.94 7.01
CA THR A 44 6.30 1.98 6.47
C THR A 44 5.62 0.74 5.89
N THR A 45 4.57 0.22 6.53
CA THR A 45 3.83 -0.95 6.05
C THR A 45 3.10 -0.67 4.73
N SER A 46 2.39 0.45 4.64
CA SER A 46 1.72 0.88 3.41
C SER A 46 2.69 1.18 2.27
N LEU A 47 3.80 1.88 2.57
CA LEU A 47 4.85 2.17 1.57
C LEU A 47 5.54 0.88 1.10
N GLY A 48 5.85 -0.03 2.01
CA GLY A 48 6.40 -1.35 1.69
C GLY A 48 5.47 -2.15 0.78
N TYR A 49 4.16 -2.08 1.01
CA TYR A 49 3.17 -2.73 0.15
C TYR A 49 3.08 -2.10 -1.25
N ALA A 50 3.14 -0.77 -1.35
CA ALA A 50 3.15 -0.07 -2.64
C ALA A 50 4.40 -0.42 -3.48
N LEU A 51 5.57 -0.54 -2.83
CA LEU A 51 6.81 -1.02 -3.47
C LEU A 51 6.70 -2.49 -3.91
N ALA A 52 6.17 -3.36 -3.05
CA ALA A 52 5.99 -4.78 -3.37
C ALA A 52 5.04 -4.99 -4.54
N THR A 53 3.92 -4.26 -4.57
CA THR A 53 3.00 -4.24 -5.71
C THR A 53 3.74 -3.82 -6.97
N THR A 54 4.44 -2.68 -6.92
CA THR A 54 5.17 -2.18 -8.10
C THR A 54 6.21 -3.19 -8.59
N PHE A 55 6.96 -3.80 -7.67
CA PHE A 55 7.94 -4.83 -7.98
C PHE A 55 7.31 -6.03 -8.69
N HIS A 56 6.15 -6.48 -8.22
CA HIS A 56 5.43 -7.59 -8.82
C HIS A 56 4.88 -7.23 -10.21
N GLU A 57 4.11 -6.15 -10.30
CA GLU A 57 3.40 -5.72 -11.51
C GLU A 57 4.34 -5.30 -12.64
N THR A 58 5.55 -4.83 -12.31
CA THR A 58 6.53 -4.37 -13.31
C THR A 58 7.59 -5.42 -13.64
N ALA A 59 7.37 -6.68 -13.25
CA ALA A 59 8.34 -7.76 -13.41
C ALA A 59 9.75 -7.39 -12.87
N ARG A 60 9.78 -6.75 -11.69
CA ARG A 60 11.00 -6.33 -10.96
C ARG A 60 11.81 -5.21 -11.63
N THR A 61 11.32 -4.64 -12.73
CA THR A 61 12.01 -3.52 -13.41
C THR A 61 11.91 -2.23 -12.60
N MET A 62 10.90 -2.12 -11.72
CA MET A 62 10.51 -0.89 -11.03
C MET A 62 10.24 0.27 -12.00
N GLN A 63 9.92 -0.05 -13.26
CA GLN A 63 9.58 0.92 -14.28
C GLN A 63 8.13 0.73 -14.70
N PRO A 64 7.38 1.81 -15.00
CA PRO A 64 6.06 1.69 -15.60
C PRO A 64 6.13 0.81 -16.84
N ILE A 65 5.22 -0.17 -16.97
CA ILE A 65 5.16 -1.04 -18.14
C ILE A 65 3.83 -0.85 -18.88
N GLU A 66 3.85 -1.14 -20.17
CA GLU A 66 2.66 -1.22 -21.00
C GLU A 66 2.27 -2.71 -21.16
N GLU A 67 0.99 -3.02 -21.01
CA GLU A 67 0.45 -4.37 -21.18
C GLU A 67 0.88 -4.95 -22.53
N TYR A 68 1.55 -6.11 -22.50
CA TYR A 68 1.94 -6.79 -23.73
C TYR A 68 0.70 -7.23 -24.51
N GLY A 69 0.70 -6.99 -25.82
CA GLY A 69 -0.45 -7.27 -26.67
C GLY A 69 -1.58 -6.24 -26.56
N ARG A 70 -1.47 -5.21 -25.71
CA ARG A 70 -2.32 -4.00 -25.74
C ARG A 70 -3.83 -4.31 -25.70
N GLY A 71 -4.23 -5.27 -24.86
CA GLY A 71 -5.63 -5.70 -24.76
C GLY A 71 -6.15 -6.47 -25.97
N LYS A 72 -5.29 -7.08 -26.80
CA LYS A 72 -5.73 -7.95 -27.92
C LYS A 72 -6.69 -9.02 -27.41
N GLY A 73 -7.88 -9.08 -28.00
CA GLY A 73 -8.96 -9.99 -27.59
C GLY A 73 -9.79 -9.51 -26.38
N ARG A 74 -9.52 -8.30 -25.85
CA ARG A 74 -10.32 -7.63 -24.83
C ARG A 74 -11.08 -6.48 -25.44
N SER A 75 -12.26 -6.17 -24.90
CA SER A 75 -13.10 -5.06 -25.37
C SER A 75 -12.43 -3.68 -25.22
N TYR A 76 -11.53 -3.51 -24.26
CA TYR A 76 -10.77 -2.27 -24.07
C TYR A 76 -9.54 -2.14 -24.99
N GLY A 77 -9.12 -3.19 -25.71
CA GLY A 77 -7.95 -3.14 -26.58
C GLY A 77 -8.10 -2.07 -27.68
N PRO A 78 -9.19 -2.11 -28.47
CA PRO A 78 -9.45 -1.11 -29.51
C PRO A 78 -9.59 0.33 -29.01
N THR A 79 -9.89 0.54 -27.72
CA THR A 79 -10.11 1.87 -27.17
C THR A 79 -8.80 2.63 -26.85
N GLY A 80 -7.65 1.94 -26.82
CA GLY A 80 -6.38 2.57 -26.45
C GLY A 80 -6.05 2.51 -24.95
N PHE A 81 -6.99 2.05 -24.11
CA PHE A 81 -6.91 2.11 -22.65
C PHE A 81 -6.56 0.76 -22.01
N TRP A 82 -5.54 0.11 -22.54
CA TRP A 82 -4.92 -1.08 -21.92
C TRP A 82 -3.99 -0.71 -20.76
N GLY A 83 -3.48 -1.74 -20.06
CA GLY A 83 -2.71 -1.59 -18.82
C GLY A 83 -1.46 -0.72 -19.00
N ARG A 84 -1.30 0.30 -18.14
CA ARG A 84 -0.08 1.12 -18.04
C ARG A 84 0.28 1.46 -16.61
N GLY A 85 1.52 1.88 -16.39
CA GLY A 85 1.96 2.36 -15.08
C GLY A 85 2.45 1.26 -14.16
N PHE A 86 2.68 1.62 -12.89
CA PHE A 86 3.10 0.70 -11.84
C PHE A 86 2.02 -0.30 -11.40
N VAL A 87 0.76 -0.03 -11.72
CA VAL A 87 -0.41 -0.81 -11.27
C VAL A 87 -1.34 -1.22 -12.41
N GLN A 88 -0.86 -1.17 -13.66
CA GLN A 88 -1.61 -1.58 -14.86
C GLN A 88 -3.01 -0.94 -14.96
N LEU A 89 -3.08 0.39 -14.91
CA LEU A 89 -4.33 1.15 -15.08
C LEU A 89 -4.97 0.81 -16.44
N THR A 90 -6.19 0.29 -16.41
CA THR A 90 -6.99 -0.10 -17.60
C THR A 90 -8.31 0.65 -17.63
N TRP A 91 -8.97 0.71 -18.79
CA TRP A 91 -10.27 1.33 -19.04
C TRP A 91 -10.29 2.86 -19.07
N GLU A 92 -10.97 3.42 -20.06
CA GLU A 92 -11.12 4.88 -20.25
C GLU A 92 -11.64 5.60 -19.00
N THR A 93 -12.61 5.00 -18.32
CA THR A 93 -13.21 5.56 -17.09
C THR A 93 -12.18 5.77 -15.98
N ASN A 94 -11.21 4.85 -15.84
CA ASN A 94 -10.14 4.99 -14.86
C ASN A 94 -9.11 6.06 -15.28
N TYR A 95 -8.81 6.18 -16.57
CA TYR A 95 -7.95 7.26 -17.09
C TYR A 95 -8.63 8.63 -16.92
N ALA A 96 -9.94 8.73 -17.12
CA ALA A 96 -10.72 9.95 -16.90
C ALA A 96 -10.77 10.33 -15.41
N LYS A 97 -10.98 9.34 -14.54
CA LYS A 97 -10.93 9.51 -13.08
C LYS A 97 -9.54 10.00 -12.64
N ALA A 98 -8.47 9.36 -13.10
CA ALA A 98 -7.11 9.76 -12.81
C ALA A 98 -6.80 11.18 -13.30
N THR A 99 -7.21 11.53 -14.53
CA THR A 99 -7.04 12.89 -15.08
C THR A 99 -7.67 13.93 -14.17
N THR A 100 -8.94 13.75 -13.85
CA THR A 100 -9.70 14.69 -13.02
C THR A 100 -9.07 14.82 -11.64
N ARG A 101 -8.78 13.67 -11.01
CA ARG A 101 -8.36 13.65 -9.62
C ARG A 101 -6.93 14.13 -9.42
N LEU A 102 -6.00 13.77 -10.31
CA LEU A 102 -4.62 14.25 -10.22
C LEU A 102 -4.50 15.75 -10.53
N ARG A 103 -5.32 16.30 -11.45
CA ARG A 103 -5.38 17.75 -11.66
C ARG A 103 -5.90 18.49 -10.41
N GLN A 104 -6.95 17.98 -9.77
CA GLN A 104 -7.47 18.55 -8.51
C GLN A 104 -6.43 18.60 -7.39
N LEU A 105 -5.50 17.64 -7.40
CA LEU A 105 -4.41 17.55 -6.42
C LEU A 105 -3.12 18.28 -6.88
N GLY A 106 -3.13 18.94 -8.04
CA GLY A 106 -1.94 19.57 -8.60
C GLY A 106 -0.83 18.61 -9.05
N LEU A 107 -1.11 17.29 -9.11
CA LEU A 107 -0.16 16.24 -9.47
C LEU A 107 -0.10 15.97 -10.98
N LEU A 108 -1.06 16.52 -11.73
CA LEU A 108 -1.09 16.50 -13.19
C LEU A 108 -1.29 17.94 -13.68
N ARG A 109 -0.49 18.38 -14.65
CA ARG A 109 -0.55 19.77 -15.12
C ARG A 109 -1.89 20.05 -15.80
N ALA A 110 -2.34 21.30 -15.79
CA ALA A 110 -3.64 21.69 -16.35
C ALA A 110 -3.83 21.26 -17.82
N GLY A 111 -2.76 21.30 -18.64
CA GLY A 111 -2.78 20.86 -20.04
C GLY A 111 -2.60 19.36 -20.27
N GLU A 112 -2.26 18.59 -19.23
CA GLU A 112 -2.01 17.15 -19.33
C GLU A 112 -3.30 16.35 -19.12
N ASP A 113 -3.58 15.39 -19.99
CA ASP A 113 -4.84 14.65 -20.02
C ASP A 113 -4.57 13.17 -20.32
N LEU A 114 -4.89 12.27 -19.39
CA LEU A 114 -4.64 10.84 -19.55
C LEU A 114 -5.63 10.19 -20.53
N VAL A 115 -6.81 10.78 -20.75
CA VAL A 115 -7.76 10.27 -21.77
C VAL A 115 -7.24 10.60 -23.16
N LYS A 116 -6.82 11.85 -23.38
CA LYS A 116 -6.27 12.28 -24.68
C LYS A 116 -4.87 11.69 -24.95
N THR A 117 -4.06 11.53 -23.90
CA THR A 117 -2.70 11.00 -23.99
C THR A 117 -2.47 9.88 -22.96
N PRO A 118 -2.97 8.65 -23.22
CA PRO A 118 -2.86 7.53 -22.27
C PRO A 118 -1.42 7.19 -21.87
N LYS A 119 -0.45 7.46 -22.75
CA LYS A 119 0.97 7.23 -22.50
C LYS A 119 1.52 8.08 -21.34
N LEU A 120 0.84 9.16 -20.92
CA LEU A 120 1.23 9.90 -19.72
C LEU A 120 1.27 9.02 -18.46
N ALA A 121 0.49 7.93 -18.40
CA ALA A 121 0.54 6.95 -17.32
C ALA A 121 1.89 6.20 -17.21
N MET A 122 2.78 6.37 -18.19
CA MET A 122 4.14 5.80 -18.19
C MET A 122 5.19 6.77 -17.65
N ARG A 123 4.86 8.04 -17.41
CA ARG A 123 5.77 9.01 -16.79
C ARG A 123 5.91 8.67 -15.31
N LEU A 124 7.13 8.64 -14.78
CA LEU A 124 7.41 8.12 -13.43
C LEU A 124 6.62 8.83 -12.33
N ASP A 125 6.56 10.16 -12.37
CA ASP A 125 5.77 11.00 -11.46
C ASP A 125 4.26 10.69 -11.53
N VAL A 126 3.72 10.56 -12.74
CA VAL A 126 2.28 10.27 -12.97
C VAL A 126 1.94 8.85 -12.55
N ALA A 127 2.79 7.87 -12.88
CA ALA A 127 2.62 6.48 -12.48
C ALA A 127 2.65 6.32 -10.96
N ALA A 128 3.58 7.00 -10.28
CA ALA A 128 3.66 7.01 -8.83
C ALA A 128 2.45 7.72 -8.18
N ALA A 129 1.98 8.82 -8.77
CA ALA A 129 0.77 9.50 -8.32
C ALA A 129 -0.48 8.60 -8.46
N ILE A 130 -0.65 7.91 -9.60
CA ILE A 130 -1.73 6.94 -9.82
C ILE A 130 -1.65 5.79 -8.79
N LEU A 131 -0.45 5.28 -8.52
CA LEU A 131 -0.20 4.25 -7.51
C LEU A 131 -0.74 4.69 -6.14
N PHE A 132 -0.26 5.81 -5.59
CA PHE A 132 -0.64 6.21 -4.23
C PHE A 132 -2.07 6.72 -4.12
N VAL A 133 -2.51 7.61 -5.01
CA VAL A 133 -3.87 8.16 -4.94
C VAL A 133 -4.88 7.05 -5.21
N GLY A 134 -4.63 6.19 -6.20
CA GLY A 134 -5.50 5.07 -6.51
C GLY A 134 -5.62 4.06 -5.37
N MET A 135 -4.51 3.71 -4.72
CA MET A 135 -4.51 2.82 -3.55
C MET A 135 -5.11 3.45 -2.29
N ALA A 136 -4.99 4.77 -2.11
CA ALA A 136 -5.57 5.48 -0.98
C ALA A 136 -7.09 5.66 -1.12
N GLU A 137 -7.56 5.91 -2.33
CA GLU A 137 -8.97 6.20 -2.63
C GLU A 137 -9.75 4.98 -3.14
N GLY A 138 -9.08 3.85 -3.37
CA GLY A 138 -9.69 2.58 -3.76
C GLY A 138 -10.21 2.56 -5.19
N TRP A 139 -9.42 3.07 -6.13
CA TRP A 139 -9.86 3.23 -7.52
C TRP A 139 -10.08 1.91 -8.26
N PHE A 140 -9.31 0.88 -7.95
CA PHE A 140 -9.24 -0.33 -8.77
C PHE A 140 -10.35 -1.33 -8.40
N THR A 141 -10.59 -1.54 -7.09
CA THR A 141 -11.55 -2.54 -6.58
C THR A 141 -12.48 -1.99 -5.50
N GLY A 142 -12.33 -0.73 -5.12
CA GLY A 142 -12.98 -0.13 -3.94
C GLY A 142 -12.23 -0.36 -2.62
N LYS A 143 -11.22 -1.24 -2.57
CA LYS A 143 -10.40 -1.49 -1.38
C LYS A 143 -9.22 -0.54 -1.29
N LYS A 144 -8.82 -0.17 -0.07
CA LYS A 144 -7.86 0.91 0.22
C LYS A 144 -6.71 0.42 1.10
N LEU A 145 -5.58 1.14 1.06
CA LEU A 145 -4.47 0.91 2.00
C LEU A 145 -4.93 0.98 3.47
N ALA A 146 -5.81 1.93 3.80
CA ALA A 146 -6.36 2.09 5.14
C ALA A 146 -7.16 0.86 5.62
N ASP A 147 -7.73 0.06 4.71
CA ASP A 147 -8.48 -1.14 5.08
C ASP A 147 -7.54 -2.21 5.68
N TYR A 148 -6.31 -2.32 5.17
CA TYR A 148 -5.35 -3.37 5.52
C TYR A 148 -4.20 -2.93 6.44
N PHE A 149 -3.88 -1.63 6.42
CA PHE A 149 -2.75 -1.06 7.15
C PHE A 149 -3.15 0.10 8.09
N GLY A 150 -4.43 0.46 8.11
CA GLY A 150 -4.95 1.49 9.03
C GLY A 150 -5.04 0.98 10.47
N GLY A 151 -4.92 1.88 11.44
CA GLY A 151 -5.09 1.57 12.87
C GLY A 151 -4.13 0.50 13.40
N GLY A 152 -2.89 0.47 12.90
CA GLY A 152 -1.86 -0.48 13.33
C GLY A 152 -1.95 -1.88 12.71
N ARG A 153 -2.92 -2.12 11.82
CA ARG A 153 -3.01 -3.40 11.09
C ARG A 153 -1.81 -3.64 10.18
N TYR A 154 -1.51 -4.91 9.96
CA TYR A 154 -0.53 -5.34 8.98
C TYR A 154 -1.07 -6.59 8.25
N GLU A 155 -1.91 -6.36 7.25
CA GLU A 155 -2.62 -7.42 6.50
C GLU A 155 -2.17 -7.49 5.02
N PRO A 156 -0.87 -7.75 4.73
CA PRO A 156 -0.34 -7.65 3.37
C PRO A 156 -0.87 -8.72 2.41
N VAL A 157 -1.31 -9.88 2.91
CA VAL A 157 -1.95 -10.92 2.08
C VAL A 157 -3.31 -10.40 1.58
N GLY A 158 -4.17 -9.96 2.50
CA GLY A 158 -5.47 -9.40 2.15
C GLY A 158 -5.40 -8.15 1.27
N ALA A 159 -4.32 -7.37 1.40
CA ALA A 159 -4.10 -6.14 0.65
C ALA A 159 -4.00 -6.36 -0.87
N ARG A 160 -3.79 -7.60 -1.37
CA ARG A 160 -3.86 -7.89 -2.81
C ARG A 160 -5.17 -7.43 -3.44
N ARG A 161 -6.23 -7.44 -2.65
CA ARG A 161 -7.56 -6.94 -3.02
C ARG A 161 -7.60 -5.46 -3.39
N ILE A 162 -6.59 -4.65 -3.07
CA ILE A 162 -6.52 -3.24 -3.49
C ILE A 162 -6.36 -3.15 -5.02
N ILE A 163 -5.56 -4.03 -5.61
CA ILE A 163 -5.18 -3.96 -7.04
C ILE A 163 -5.93 -4.99 -7.88
N ASN A 164 -6.04 -6.21 -7.37
CA ASN A 164 -6.68 -7.33 -8.08
C ASN A 164 -7.45 -8.21 -7.08
N GLY A 165 -7.74 -9.47 -7.40
CA GLY A 165 -8.34 -10.43 -6.47
C GLY A 165 -7.34 -10.92 -5.41
N THR A 166 -7.10 -12.23 -5.36
CA THR A 166 -6.16 -12.88 -4.42
C THR A 166 -5.00 -13.56 -5.14
N ASP A 167 -4.83 -13.33 -6.44
CA ASP A 167 -3.72 -13.95 -7.18
C ASP A 167 -2.37 -13.41 -6.70
N LYS A 168 -1.45 -14.34 -6.40
CA LYS A 168 -0.08 -14.09 -5.89
C LYS A 168 -0.02 -13.32 -4.57
N ASP A 169 -1.09 -13.32 -3.78
CA ASP A 169 -1.17 -12.60 -2.51
C ASP A 169 -0.04 -12.95 -1.53
N ASP A 170 0.22 -14.24 -1.28
CA ASP A 170 1.30 -14.69 -0.39
C ASP A 170 2.69 -14.27 -0.91
N LEU A 171 2.90 -14.36 -2.22
CA LEU A 171 4.17 -13.95 -2.85
C LEU A 171 4.41 -12.45 -2.68
N ILE A 172 3.38 -11.64 -2.94
CA ILE A 172 3.45 -10.18 -2.80
C ILE A 172 3.58 -9.79 -1.33
N ALA A 173 2.92 -10.51 -0.42
CA ALA A 173 3.07 -10.31 1.02
C ALA A 173 4.51 -10.59 1.51
N GLY A 174 5.14 -11.66 1.01
CA GLY A 174 6.55 -11.94 1.28
C GLY A 174 7.48 -10.85 0.73
N GLN A 175 7.19 -10.29 -0.45
CA GLN A 175 7.92 -9.15 -1.00
C GLN A 175 7.71 -7.88 -0.16
N CYS A 176 6.48 -7.64 0.33
CA CYS A 176 6.13 -6.55 1.22
C CYS A 176 6.98 -6.59 2.49
N GLY A 177 7.10 -7.75 3.15
CA GLY A 177 7.95 -7.91 4.33
C GLY A 177 9.39 -7.46 4.09
N LYS A 178 10.01 -7.88 2.97
CA LYS A 178 11.37 -7.48 2.61
C LYS A 178 11.52 -5.97 2.39
N PHE A 179 10.55 -5.35 1.73
CA PHE A 179 10.54 -3.89 1.56
C PHE A 179 10.33 -3.15 2.88
N VAL A 180 9.45 -3.64 3.75
CA VAL A 180 9.23 -3.08 5.09
C VAL A 180 10.51 -3.12 5.92
N ASP A 181 11.24 -4.24 5.89
CA ASP A 181 12.52 -4.36 6.62
C ASP A 181 13.58 -3.41 6.05
N ALA A 182 13.67 -3.28 4.72
CA ALA A 182 14.57 -2.33 4.08
C ALA A 182 14.23 -0.85 4.42
N LEU A 183 12.94 -0.51 4.47
CA LEU A 183 12.47 0.81 4.88
C LEU A 183 12.82 1.11 6.33
N ARG A 184 12.64 0.14 7.24
CA ARG A 184 13.03 0.27 8.65
C ARG A 184 14.54 0.45 8.80
N ALA A 185 15.35 -0.33 8.08
CA ALA A 185 16.80 -0.18 8.05
C ALA A 185 17.25 1.19 7.53
N ALA A 186 16.44 1.81 6.67
CA ALA A 186 16.63 3.17 6.17
C ALA A 186 16.09 4.26 7.09
N GLY A 187 15.61 3.91 8.30
CA GLY A 187 15.05 4.85 9.27
C GLY A 187 13.65 5.37 8.91
N HIS A 188 12.97 4.80 7.92
CA HIS A 188 11.62 5.21 7.59
C HIS A 188 10.62 4.72 8.64
N SER A 189 9.82 5.65 9.15
CA SER A 189 8.76 5.39 10.12
C SER A 189 7.57 6.29 9.83
N VAL A 190 6.36 5.73 9.71
CA VAL A 190 5.15 6.49 10.09
C VAL A 190 4.11 5.54 10.69
N ILE A 191 4.03 5.53 12.02
CA ILE A 191 3.02 4.77 12.79
C ILE A 191 1.65 5.43 12.57
N PRO A 192 0.58 4.69 12.19
CA PRO A 192 -0.78 5.18 12.32
C PRO A 192 -1.14 5.17 13.81
N GLY A 193 -0.78 6.25 14.53
CA GLY A 193 -1.18 6.50 15.91
C GLY A 193 -0.33 5.84 17.00
N ALA A 194 0.80 6.45 17.34
CA ALA A 194 1.30 6.53 18.72
C ALA A 194 2.37 7.65 18.78
N PRO A 195 2.33 8.54 19.79
CA PRO A 195 3.43 9.48 20.02
C PRO A 195 4.73 8.70 20.20
N GLN A 196 5.79 9.14 19.51
CA GLN A 196 7.13 8.58 19.65
C GLN A 196 7.59 8.79 21.09
N VAL A 197 7.56 7.73 21.90
CA VAL A 197 8.36 7.70 23.14
C VAL A 197 9.75 7.27 22.71
N SER A 198 10.68 8.21 22.74
CA SER A 198 12.11 8.00 22.59
C SER A 198 12.59 6.96 23.60
N SER A 199 12.96 5.76 23.16
CA SER A 199 13.66 4.78 23.99
C SER A 199 15.16 5.01 23.90
N SER A 200 15.73 5.67 24.91
CA SER A 200 17.15 5.50 25.27
C SER A 200 17.33 4.18 26.02
N PRO A 201 18.48 3.49 25.90
CA PRO A 201 18.71 2.19 26.53
C PRO A 201 19.34 2.31 27.94
N SER A 202 19.26 1.19 28.68
CA SER A 202 19.92 0.83 29.96
C SER A 202 19.07 1.11 31.22
N VAL A 203 18.90 0.19 32.19
CA VAL A 203 19.90 -0.68 32.86
C VAL A 203 19.25 -1.97 33.45
N ALA A 204 19.96 -3.11 33.28
CA ALA A 204 20.17 -4.29 34.15
C ALA A 204 19.15 -4.65 35.28
N SER A 205 18.53 -5.85 35.34
CA SER A 205 19.01 -7.23 35.63
C SER A 205 18.65 -7.72 37.05
N SER A 206 17.85 -8.80 37.17
CA SER A 206 18.00 -9.96 38.11
C SER A 206 16.74 -10.86 38.18
N PRO A 207 16.84 -12.14 38.61
CA PRO A 207 16.29 -13.29 37.85
C PRO A 207 15.25 -14.16 38.65
N PRO A 208 14.99 -15.46 38.40
CA PRO A 208 13.63 -16.00 38.25
C PRO A 208 13.14 -16.87 39.45
N LEU A 209 11.82 -17.08 39.55
CA LEU A 209 11.24 -18.15 40.35
C LEU A 209 10.37 -19.05 39.45
N ALA A 210 10.75 -20.32 39.40
CA ALA A 210 10.01 -21.42 38.78
C ALA A 210 9.16 -22.15 39.86
N PRO A 211 8.55 -23.32 39.57
CA PRO A 211 7.40 -23.54 38.69
C PRO A 211 6.24 -24.17 39.49
N ASN A 212 5.01 -24.18 38.96
CA ASN A 212 4.02 -25.19 39.34
C ASN A 212 3.10 -25.51 38.15
N SER A 213 2.87 -26.79 37.92
CA SER A 213 1.92 -27.43 37.00
C SER A 213 1.50 -28.76 37.67
N PRO A 214 0.49 -29.52 37.20
CA PRO A 214 -0.63 -29.22 36.30
C PRO A 214 -1.99 -29.72 36.86
N THR A 215 -3.13 -29.32 36.29
CA THR A 215 -4.39 -30.08 36.44
C THR A 215 -5.34 -29.98 35.22
N LYS A 216 -5.21 -30.99 34.34
CA LYS A 216 -6.23 -31.82 33.67
C LYS A 216 -7.69 -31.31 33.47
N LEU A 217 -8.12 -31.20 32.20
CA LEU A 217 -9.52 -31.27 31.67
C LEU A 217 -10.06 -32.73 31.71
N PRO A 218 -11.39 -33.07 31.61
CA PRO A 218 -12.38 -32.61 30.59
C PRO A 218 -13.88 -32.64 31.08
N PRO A 219 -14.95 -32.82 30.27
CA PRO A 219 -15.31 -32.33 28.92
C PRO A 219 -16.64 -31.51 28.87
N GLN A 220 -16.88 -30.91 27.72
CA GLN A 220 -18.10 -30.20 27.28
C GLN A 220 -19.26 -31.15 26.92
N PRO A 221 -20.53 -30.74 27.09
CA PRO A 221 -21.63 -31.17 26.24
C PRO A 221 -22.20 -30.02 25.38
N ALA A 222 -22.58 -30.34 24.15
CA ALA A 222 -23.44 -29.51 23.30
C ALA A 222 -24.89 -29.49 23.82
N PRO A 223 -25.68 -28.48 23.43
CA PRO A 223 -26.89 -28.86 22.70
C PRO A 223 -27.28 -27.96 21.51
N THR A 224 -28.01 -28.65 20.65
CA THR A 224 -28.86 -28.34 19.50
C THR A 224 -29.87 -27.19 19.69
N GLY A 225 -30.05 -26.40 18.63
CA GLY A 225 -31.37 -25.98 18.08
C GLY A 225 -32.15 -24.85 18.75
N GLY A 226 -32.57 -23.85 17.95
CA GLY A 226 -33.75 -23.03 18.26
C GLY A 226 -33.68 -21.58 17.76
N LEU A 227 -34.47 -21.27 16.72
CA LEU A 227 -34.89 -19.90 16.38
C LEU A 227 -35.58 -19.22 17.58
N LEU A 228 -35.42 -17.90 17.75
CA LEU A 228 -36.53 -16.94 17.90
C LEU A 228 -36.02 -15.48 17.99
N ARG A 229 -36.90 -14.57 17.56
CA ARG A 229 -36.72 -13.11 17.40
C ARG A 229 -36.77 -12.34 18.72
N SER A 230 -36.00 -11.25 18.79
CA SER A 230 -36.32 -9.91 19.35
C SER A 230 -34.97 -9.18 19.51
N GLY A 231 -34.75 -7.96 19.04
CA GLY A 231 -35.47 -6.74 19.39
C GLY A 231 -34.68 -6.00 20.47
N VAL A 232 -33.53 -5.41 20.13
CA VAL A 232 -32.85 -4.43 21.00
C VAL A 232 -32.31 -3.28 20.16
N GLN A 233 -32.81 -2.11 20.52
CA GLN A 233 -32.43 -0.78 20.07
C GLN A 233 -31.05 -0.46 20.67
N ALA A 234 -30.02 -0.29 19.85
CA ALA A 234 -28.71 0.17 20.29
C ALA A 234 -28.55 1.64 19.90
N THR A 235 -28.54 2.48 20.93
CA THR A 235 -28.20 3.89 20.91
C THR A 235 -26.76 4.10 20.43
N GLY A 236 -26.54 5.24 19.78
CA GLY A 236 -25.32 5.55 19.05
C GLY A 236 -24.15 5.97 19.93
N GLY A 237 -23.01 6.14 19.25
CA GLY A 237 -21.90 6.96 19.72
C GLY A 237 -20.58 6.23 19.76
N ALA A 238 -19.60 6.77 19.03
CA ALA A 238 -18.17 6.60 19.25
C ALA A 238 -17.48 5.31 18.77
N VAL A 239 -17.49 5.06 17.44
CA VAL A 239 -16.30 4.49 16.76
C VAL A 239 -16.21 4.98 15.31
N ARG A 240 -15.99 6.28 15.08
CA ARG A 240 -15.76 6.82 13.72
C ARG A 240 -14.49 7.65 13.55
N SER A 241 -13.67 7.86 14.58
CA SER A 241 -12.54 8.82 14.50
C SER A 241 -11.22 8.24 13.95
N GLY A 242 -11.08 6.92 13.76
CA GLY A 242 -9.82 6.32 13.30
C GLY A 242 -9.64 6.23 11.78
N LEU A 243 -10.72 6.12 11.01
CA LEU A 243 -10.69 5.90 9.55
C LEU A 243 -10.64 7.20 8.74
N ALA A 244 -11.26 8.27 9.25
CA ALA A 244 -11.22 9.59 8.61
C ALA A 244 -9.81 10.21 8.65
N GLY A 245 -9.05 9.95 9.72
CA GLY A 245 -7.73 10.54 9.94
C GLY A 245 -6.75 10.25 8.81
N LEU A 246 -6.57 8.99 8.39
CA LEU A 246 -5.59 8.65 7.34
C LEU A 246 -6.03 9.14 5.95
N TYR A 247 -7.33 9.12 5.66
CA TYR A 247 -7.89 9.64 4.42
C TYR A 247 -7.71 11.16 4.33
N ASP A 248 -8.11 11.90 5.37
CA ASP A 248 -7.92 13.35 5.43
C ASP A 248 -6.44 13.74 5.46
N LEU A 249 -5.58 12.93 6.07
CA LEU A 249 -4.14 13.16 6.13
C LEU A 249 -3.47 12.96 4.76
N ILE A 250 -3.86 11.92 4.03
CA ILE A 250 -3.40 11.69 2.66
C ILE A 250 -3.93 12.78 1.73
N HIS A 251 -5.22 13.12 1.81
CA HIS A 251 -5.84 14.16 1.00
C HIS A 251 -5.33 15.57 1.32
N THR A 252 -4.95 15.84 2.58
CA THR A 252 -4.35 17.11 2.99
C THR A 252 -2.87 17.17 2.62
N ALA A 253 -2.15 16.04 2.69
CA ALA A 253 -0.78 15.92 2.18
C ALA A 253 -0.72 16.13 0.66
N PHE A 254 -1.75 15.71 -0.10
CA PHE A 254 -1.87 15.98 -1.53
C PHE A 254 -2.42 17.38 -1.89
N ARG A 255 -2.94 18.16 -0.94
CA ARG A 255 -3.55 19.49 -1.19
C ARG A 255 -2.57 20.68 -1.10
N LYS A 256 -1.31 20.46 -0.72
CA LYS A 256 -0.27 21.50 -0.66
C LYS A 256 0.87 21.17 -1.61
N ALA A 257 0.72 21.58 -2.86
CA ALA A 257 1.78 21.84 -3.83
C ALA A 257 1.34 23.03 -4.69
#